data_AF-A0A9D3YRJ5-F1
#
_entry.id   AF-A0A9D3YRJ5-F1
#
_cell.length_a   1.000
_cell.length_b   1.000
_cell.length_c   1.000
_cell.angle_alpha   90.00
_cell.angle_beta   90.00
_cell.angle_gamma   90.00
#
_symmetry.space_group_name_H-M   'P 1'
#
loop_
_entity.id
_entity.type
_entity.pdbx_description
1 polymer ?
#
loop_
_entity_poly.entity_id
_entity_poly.type
_entity_poly.pdbx_seq_one_letter_code
_entity_poly.pdbx_strand_id
1 'polypeptide(L)'
;MNITSKGCVDFSHVDQYQVGQIMNITSEGCFDLCQVDTDKVGLIMIIISEGCVDLSQVNQDKVGQIMNITSEECMDLRQVDQDKVSQIMKITSKGCVDLSQVDQDKVGQIMNIASEG
;
A
#
# COMPACT_ATOMS: atom_id res chain seq x y z
N MET A 1 -12.58 -6.59 5.91
CA MET A 1 -11.50 -7.23 6.69
C MET A 1 -10.42 -6.21 7.02
N ASN A 2 -9.64 -6.40 8.09
CA ASN A 2 -8.43 -5.62 8.36
C ASN A 2 -7.21 -6.54 8.26
N ILE A 3 -6.14 -6.05 7.66
CA ILE A 3 -4.83 -6.69 7.59
C ILE A 3 -3.86 -5.81 8.35
N THR A 4 -3.11 -6.37 9.29
CA THR A 4 -2.17 -5.59 10.11
C THR A 4 -0.88 -6.36 10.29
N SER A 5 0.22 -5.70 9.96
CA SER A 5 1.58 -6.18 10.12
C SER A 5 2.34 -5.20 11.01
N LYS A 6 2.97 -5.68 12.08
CA LYS A 6 3.73 -4.84 13.02
C LYS A 6 5.11 -5.41 13.24
N GLY A 7 6.14 -4.58 13.13
CA GLY A 7 7.51 -4.96 13.41
C GLY A 7 8.01 -6.13 12.56
N CYS A 8 7.59 -6.23 11.29
CA CYS A 8 8.18 -7.21 10.39
C CYS A 8 9.69 -6.93 10.30
N VAL A 9 10.51 -7.90 10.72
CA VAL A 9 11.98 -7.80 10.62
C VAL A 9 12.51 -8.65 9.45
N ASP A 10 11.64 -9.43 8.81
CA ASP A 10 11.97 -10.35 7.71
C ASP A 10 10.72 -10.58 6.83
N PHE A 11 10.87 -11.27 5.69
CA PHE A 11 9.81 -11.49 4.71
C PHE A 11 8.57 -12.13 5.34
N SER A 12 7.48 -11.37 5.42
CA SER A 12 6.17 -11.84 5.87
C SER A 12 5.17 -11.70 4.73
N HIS A 13 4.37 -12.74 4.52
CA HIS A 13 3.46 -12.81 3.37
C HIS A 13 2.02 -12.98 3.84
N VAL A 14 1.14 -12.10 3.37
CA VAL A 14 -0.31 -12.22 3.61
C VAL A 14 -1.01 -12.34 2.27
N ASP A 15 -1.54 -13.53 1.99
CA ASP A 15 -2.35 -13.81 0.80
C ASP A 15 -3.83 -13.64 1.08
N GLN A 16 -4.55 -12.92 0.22
CA GLN A 16 -6.01 -12.81 0.23
C GLN A 16 -6.57 -12.95 -1.19
N TYR A 17 -7.60 -13.80 -1.35
CA TYR A 17 -8.21 -14.08 -2.65
C TYR A 17 -9.72 -13.83 -2.63
N GLN A 18 -10.24 -13.12 -3.63
CA GLN A 18 -11.67 -12.82 -3.80
C GLN A 18 -12.32 -12.11 -2.60
N VAL A 19 -11.68 -11.05 -2.13
CA VAL A 19 -12.23 -10.26 -1.03
C VAL A 19 -13.10 -9.14 -1.58
N GLY A 20 -14.39 -9.13 -1.23
CA GLY A 20 -15.27 -8.03 -1.66
C GLY A 20 -14.75 -6.66 -1.21
N GLN A 21 -14.39 -6.54 0.07
CA GLN A 21 -13.89 -5.29 0.67
C GLN A 21 -12.83 -5.52 1.76
N ILE A 22 -11.72 -4.78 1.66
CA ILE A 22 -10.73 -4.62 2.72
C ILE A 22 -10.89 -3.21 3.29
N MET A 23 -11.08 -3.13 4.61
CA MET A 23 -11.25 -1.86 5.30
C MET A 23 -9.88 -1.21 5.47
N ASN A 24 -8.95 -1.89 6.12
CA ASN A 24 -7.63 -1.35 6.39
C ASN A 24 -6.55 -2.39 6.08
N ILE A 25 -5.47 -1.93 5.46
CA ILE A 25 -4.17 -2.60 5.42
C ILE A 25 -3.20 -1.68 6.16
N THR A 26 -2.59 -2.17 7.22
CA THR A 26 -1.72 -1.35 8.09
C THR A 26 -0.39 -2.05 8.30
N SER A 27 0.70 -1.34 8.01
CA SER A 27 2.08 -1.78 8.27
C SER A 27 2.75 -0.77 9.21
N GLU A 28 3.26 -1.20 10.35
CA GLU A 28 3.84 -0.33 11.38
C GLU A 28 5.20 -0.83 11.84
N GLY A 29 6.23 0.01 11.77
CA GLY A 29 7.58 -0.27 12.29
C GLY A 29 8.30 -1.43 11.61
N CYS A 30 7.98 -1.71 10.35
CA CYS A 30 8.57 -2.80 9.58
C CYS A 30 9.95 -2.38 9.05
N PHE A 31 10.96 -3.22 9.30
CA PHE A 31 12.33 -2.95 8.91
C PHE A 31 12.63 -3.44 7.48
N ASP A 32 12.03 -4.56 7.08
CA ASP A 32 12.18 -5.23 5.78
C ASP A 32 10.81 -5.43 5.07
N LEU A 33 10.84 -5.96 3.84
CA LEU A 33 9.68 -6.14 2.95
C LEU A 33 8.59 -7.06 3.55
N CYS A 34 7.49 -6.49 4.09
CA CYS A 34 6.26 -7.27 4.27
C CYS A 34 5.50 -7.31 2.94
N GLN A 35 5.20 -8.48 2.40
CA GLN A 35 4.40 -8.61 1.17
C GLN A 35 2.93 -8.86 1.51
N VAL A 36 2.04 -8.04 0.95
CA VAL A 36 0.59 -8.26 1.07
C VAL A 36 0.04 -8.46 -0.32
N ASP A 37 -0.33 -9.71 -0.62
CA ASP A 37 -0.84 -10.13 -1.91
C ASP A 37 -2.36 -10.22 -1.84
N THR A 38 -3.03 -9.44 -2.68
CA THR A 38 -4.48 -9.48 -2.79
C THR A 38 -4.89 -9.64 -4.25
N ASP A 39 -5.72 -10.65 -4.55
CA ASP A 39 -6.31 -10.84 -5.89
C ASP A 39 -7.83 -10.66 -5.85
N LYS A 40 -8.35 -9.93 -6.84
CA LYS A 40 -9.78 -9.63 -7.05
C LYS A 40 -10.42 -8.96 -5.84
N VAL A 41 -9.84 -7.84 -5.40
CA VAL A 41 -10.45 -7.01 -4.36
C VAL A 41 -11.36 -5.95 -4.97
N GLY A 42 -12.62 -5.91 -4.54
CA GLY A 42 -13.55 -4.88 -5.04
C GLY A 42 -13.15 -3.47 -4.60
N LEU A 43 -12.87 -3.31 -3.31
CA LEU A 43 -12.54 -2.02 -2.68
C LEU A 43 -11.53 -2.21 -1.54
N ILE A 44 -10.53 -1.33 -1.50
CA ILE A 44 -9.67 -1.11 -0.34
C ILE A 44 -9.94 0.30 0.18
N MET A 45 -10.36 0.42 1.43
CA MET A 45 -10.69 1.74 1.96
C MET A 45 -9.43 2.51 2.36
N ILE A 46 -8.52 1.90 3.13
CA ILE A 46 -7.33 2.59 3.60
C ILE A 46 -6.12 1.64 3.58
N ILE A 47 -4.99 2.17 3.11
CA ILE A 47 -3.66 1.57 3.26
C ILE A 47 -2.82 2.56 4.08
N ILE A 48 -2.25 2.11 5.19
CA ILE A 48 -1.39 2.91 6.07
C ILE A 48 -0.04 2.22 6.23
N SER A 49 1.02 3.01 6.13
CA SER A 49 2.38 2.58 6.39
C SER A 49 3.08 3.59 7.28
N GLU A 50 3.57 3.18 8.44
CA GLU A 50 4.12 4.09 9.46
C GLU A 50 5.47 3.61 9.98
N GLY A 51 6.47 4.48 9.98
CA GLY A 51 7.77 4.26 10.64
C GLY A 51 8.57 3.08 10.08
N CYS A 52 8.41 2.78 8.79
CA CYS A 52 9.05 1.63 8.17
C CYS A 52 10.30 2.02 7.38
N VAL A 53 11.32 1.16 7.41
CA VAL A 53 12.64 1.48 6.85
C VAL A 53 12.71 1.16 5.36
N ASP A 54 12.44 -0.08 4.96
CA ASP A 54 12.26 -0.50 3.56
C ASP A 54 10.87 -1.15 3.43
N LEU A 55 9.91 -0.44 2.80
CA LEU A 55 8.51 -0.84 2.92
C LEU A 55 7.93 -1.59 1.71
N SER A 56 7.43 -2.79 2.03
CA SER A 56 6.29 -3.57 1.51
C SER A 56 5.87 -3.41 0.05
N GLN A 57 6.19 -4.43 -0.75
CA GLN A 57 5.43 -4.72 -1.95
C GLN A 57 4.02 -5.17 -1.57
N VAL A 58 3.04 -4.34 -1.85
CA VAL A 58 1.63 -4.76 -1.80
C VAL A 58 1.26 -5.14 -3.22
N ASN A 59 1.32 -6.44 -3.55
CA ASN A 59 0.91 -6.88 -4.89
C ASN A 59 -0.61 -6.97 -4.95
N GLN A 60 -1.17 -6.17 -5.84
CA GLN A 60 -2.61 -6.03 -5.97
C GLN A 60 -3.00 -6.39 -7.39
N ASP A 61 -3.57 -7.58 -7.59
CA ASP A 61 -4.10 -8.00 -8.90
C ASP A 61 -5.62 -7.75 -8.94
N LYS A 62 -6.07 -6.96 -9.94
CA LYS A 62 -7.48 -6.60 -10.17
C LYS A 62 -8.17 -5.99 -8.96
N VAL A 63 -7.59 -4.90 -8.43
CA VAL A 63 -8.28 -4.09 -7.43
C VAL A 63 -9.18 -3.08 -8.11
N GLY A 64 -10.45 -3.05 -7.73
CA GLY A 64 -11.41 -2.07 -8.25
C GLY A 64 -10.99 -0.66 -7.86
N GLN A 65 -11.03 -0.35 -6.57
CA GLN A 65 -10.76 1.00 -6.07
C GLN A 65 -9.94 0.98 -4.78
N ILE A 66 -9.10 1.99 -4.62
CA ILE A 66 -8.41 2.32 -3.36
C ILE A 66 -8.77 3.74 -2.97
N MET A 67 -9.33 3.92 -1.77
CA MET A 67 -9.74 5.27 -1.37
C MET A 67 -8.55 6.09 -0.86
N ASN A 68 -7.77 5.57 0.08
CA ASN A 68 -6.64 6.32 0.63
C ASN A 68 -5.40 5.43 0.79
N ILE A 69 -4.25 5.99 0.42
CA ILE A 69 -2.93 5.47 0.72
C ILE A 69 -2.21 6.54 1.54
N THR A 70 -1.73 6.18 2.73
CA THR A 70 -1.01 7.07 3.64
C THR A 70 0.31 6.44 4.03
N SER A 71 1.40 7.20 3.89
CA SER A 71 2.75 6.80 4.33
C SER A 71 3.31 7.87 5.27
N GLU A 72 3.74 7.49 6.47
CA GLU A 72 4.28 8.41 7.47
C GLU A 72 5.64 7.92 7.99
N GLU A 73 6.62 8.83 8.06
CA GLU A 73 7.94 8.59 8.65
C GLU A 73 8.68 7.37 8.09
N CYS A 74 8.48 7.04 6.81
CA CYS A 74 9.13 5.90 6.16
C CYS A 74 10.45 6.33 5.49
N MET A 75 11.53 5.55 5.63
CA MET A 75 12.81 5.90 4.98
C MET A 75 12.76 5.64 3.47
N ASP A 76 12.43 4.42 3.05
CA ASP A 76 12.33 4.00 1.65
C ASP A 76 10.97 3.33 1.39
N LEU A 77 10.06 4.01 0.68
CA LEU A 77 8.83 3.40 0.17
C LEU A 77 9.07 2.93 -1.26
N ARG A 78 9.42 1.65 -1.44
CA ARG A 78 9.62 1.04 -2.76
C ARG A 78 8.43 0.20 -3.18
N GLN A 79 7.69 0.76 -4.14
CA GLN A 79 6.88 0.02 -5.11
C GLN A 79 5.65 -0.70 -4.52
N VAL A 80 4.51 0.00 -4.55
CA VAL A 80 3.21 -0.68 -4.62
C VAL A 80 3.08 -1.23 -6.05
N ASP A 81 3.33 -2.51 -6.25
CA ASP A 81 3.14 -3.14 -7.57
C ASP A 81 1.66 -3.50 -7.75
N GLN A 82 0.98 -2.65 -8.50
CA GLN A 82 -0.47 -2.67 -8.62
C GLN A 82 -0.89 -3.15 -9.99
N ASP A 83 -1.01 -4.45 -10.21
CA ASP A 83 -1.56 -4.95 -11.48
C ASP A 83 -3.07 -4.65 -11.59
N LYS A 84 -3.40 -3.60 -12.35
CA LYS A 84 -4.77 -3.20 -12.74
C LYS A 84 -5.60 -2.69 -11.55
N VAL A 85 -5.12 -1.64 -10.89
CA VAL A 85 -5.99 -0.82 -10.05
C VAL A 85 -6.80 0.10 -10.94
N SER A 86 -8.14 0.09 -10.82
CA SER A 86 -8.94 0.98 -11.68
C SER A 86 -8.84 2.44 -11.23
N GLN A 87 -8.80 2.69 -9.91
CA GLN A 87 -8.74 4.04 -9.37
C GLN A 87 -8.10 4.11 -7.98
N ILE A 88 -7.31 5.16 -7.76
CA ILE A 88 -6.85 5.60 -6.45
C ILE A 88 -7.36 7.02 -6.18
N MET A 89 -8.08 7.21 -5.07
CA MET A 89 -8.68 8.50 -4.77
C MET A 89 -7.68 9.48 -4.12
N LYS A 90 -6.80 9.00 -3.25
CA LYS A 90 -5.83 9.85 -2.57
C LYS A 90 -4.57 9.09 -2.17
N ILE A 91 -3.42 9.70 -2.41
CA ILE A 91 -2.12 9.29 -1.88
C ILE A 91 -1.61 10.44 -1.02
N THR A 92 -1.13 10.14 0.19
CA THR A 92 -0.52 11.10 1.10
C THR A 92 0.75 10.52 1.66
N SER A 93 1.80 11.32 1.69
CA SER A 93 3.07 10.94 2.29
C SER A 93 3.57 12.07 3.18
N LYS A 94 4.11 11.74 4.35
CA LYS A 94 4.59 12.71 5.32
C LYS A 94 5.90 12.25 5.96
N GLY A 95 6.92 13.11 5.95
CA GLY A 95 8.21 12.84 6.59
C GLY A 95 8.92 11.59 6.05
N CYS A 96 8.60 11.19 4.81
CA CYS A 96 9.25 10.05 4.17
C CYS A 96 10.47 10.54 3.36
N VAL A 97 11.60 9.83 3.47
CA VAL A 97 12.88 10.28 2.90
C VAL A 97 12.95 10.00 1.40
N ASP A 98 12.58 8.80 0.97
CA ASP A 98 12.52 8.38 -0.43
C ASP A 98 11.16 7.73 -0.75
N LEU A 99 10.43 8.36 -1.68
CA LEU A 99 9.17 7.86 -2.22
C LEU A 99 9.35 7.48 -3.68
N SER A 100 9.54 6.20 -3.96
CA SER A 100 9.40 5.68 -5.32
C SER A 100 7.90 5.52 -5.60
N GLN A 101 7.27 6.64 -5.96
CA GLN A 101 5.82 6.79 -6.04
C GLN A 101 5.24 5.89 -7.14
N VAL A 102 4.44 4.91 -6.72
CA VAL A 102 3.42 4.14 -7.47
C VAL A 102 3.65 4.03 -8.97
N ASP A 103 3.84 2.80 -9.47
CA ASP A 103 3.88 2.54 -10.91
C ASP A 103 2.53 2.92 -11.57
N GLN A 104 2.50 4.11 -12.17
CA GLN A 104 1.28 4.69 -12.74
C GLN A 104 0.83 3.96 -14.00
N ASP A 105 1.71 3.20 -14.66
CA ASP A 105 1.37 2.46 -15.88
C ASP A 105 0.31 1.39 -15.64
N LYS A 106 0.14 0.99 -14.37
CA LYS A 106 -0.79 -0.06 -13.95
C LYS A 106 -2.01 0.45 -13.19
N VAL A 107 -2.11 1.77 -12.99
CA VAL A 107 -3.24 2.44 -12.33
C VAL A 107 -4.06 3.22 -13.36
N GLY A 108 -5.35 2.92 -13.47
CA GLY A 108 -6.24 3.59 -14.42
C GLY A 108 -6.37 5.10 -14.17
N GLN A 109 -6.47 5.50 -12.89
CA GLN A 109 -6.55 6.91 -12.50
C GLN A 109 -6.07 7.13 -11.06
N ILE A 110 -5.31 8.20 -10.84
CA ILE A 110 -5.02 8.75 -9.51
C ILE A 110 -5.63 10.15 -9.42
N MET A 111 -6.48 10.38 -8.42
CA MET A 111 -7.22 11.64 -8.27
C MET A 111 -6.43 12.72 -7.52
N ASN A 112 -5.63 12.35 -6.51
CA ASN A 112 -4.87 13.30 -5.70
C ASN A 112 -3.61 12.66 -5.12
N ILE A 113 -2.49 13.39 -5.15
CA ILE A 113 -1.21 13.03 -4.53
C ILE A 113 -0.75 14.23 -3.70
N ALA A 114 -0.47 14.00 -2.42
CA ALA A 114 0.12 14.98 -1.52
C ALA A 114 1.38 14.41 -0.85
N SER A 115 2.43 15.21 -0.77
CA SER A 115 3.67 14.85 -0.08
C SER A 115 4.15 16.03 0.76
N GLU A 116 4.35 15.80 2.05
CA GLU A 116 4.90 16.76 3.01
C GLU A 116 6.25 16.22 3.50
N GLY A 117 7.31 17.00 3.33
CA GLY A 117 8.67 16.67 3.79
C GLY A 117 8.87 16.92 5.27
#